data_AF-A0A7M2RHU6-F1
#
_entry.id   AF-A0A7M2RHU6-F1
#
_cell.length_a   1.000
_cell.length_b   1.000
_cell.length_c   1.000
_cell.angle_alpha   90.00
_cell.angle_beta   90.00
_cell.angle_gamma   90.00
#
_symmetry.space_group_name_H-M   'P 1'
#
loop_
_entity.id
_entity.type
_entity.pdbx_description
1 polymer ?
#
loop_
_entity_poly.entity_id
_entity_poly.type
_entity_poly.pdbx_seq_one_letter_code
_entity_poly.pdbx_strand_id
1 'polypeptide(L)' 'MKTEKKKSVQVQCPVCGYRMPIFYTEETECRKLKVPCKGRHCKNIIEVTIKDGQQIK' A
#
# COMPACT_ATOMS: atom_id res chain seq x y z
N MET A 1 -27.68 -7.71 3.87
CA MET A 1 -26.68 -6.98 3.05
C MET A 1 -25.53 -7.92 2.78
N LYS A 2 -25.35 -8.36 1.52
CA LYS A 2 -24.21 -9.22 1.15
C LYS A 2 -22.99 -8.31 1.00
N THR A 3 -22.12 -8.28 2.00
CA THR A 3 -20.85 -7.55 1.90
C THR A 3 -19.95 -8.33 0.96
N GLU A 4 -19.88 -7.89 -0.30
CA GLU A 4 -18.90 -8.42 -1.25
C GLU A 4 -17.50 -8.21 -0.67
N LYS A 5 -16.83 -9.31 -0.30
CA LYS A 5 -15.45 -9.28 0.17
C LYS A 5 -14.54 -8.93 -1.02
N LYS A 6 -14.44 -7.64 -1.37
CA LYS A 6 -13.42 -7.18 -2.31
C LYS A 6 -12.05 -7.54 -1.75
N LYS A 7 -11.22 -8.19 -2.57
CA LYS A 7 -9.84 -8.55 -2.17
C LYS A 7 -9.07 -7.25 -1.92
N SER A 8 -8.60 -7.07 -0.70
CA SER A 8 -7.72 -5.96 -0.34
C SER A 8 -6.28 -6.45 -0.20
N VAL A 9 -5.35 -5.66 -0.73
CA VAL A 9 -3.90 -5.91 -0.69
C VAL A 9 -3.24 -4.87 0.20
N GLN A 10 -2.19 -5.27 0.92
CA GLN A 10 -1.42 -4.36 1.76
C GLN A 10 -0.33 -3.64 0.96
N VAL A 11 -0.13 -2.36 1.26
CA VAL A 11 1.03 -1.62 0.77
C VAL A 11 2.29 -2.20 1.42
N GLN A 12 3.26 -2.55 0.59
CA GLN A 12 4.57 -3.04 1.00
C GLN A 12 5.59 -1.91 0.95
N CYS A 13 6.36 -1.70 2.02
CA CYS A 13 7.47 -0.77 1.98
C CYS A 13 8.56 -1.27 1.01
N PRO A 14 8.94 -0.51 -0.04
CA PRO A 14 9.96 -0.93 -1.00
C PRO A 14 11.36 -1.00 -0.37
N VAL A 15 11.57 -0.32 0.77
CA VAL A 15 12.88 -0.24 1.44
C VAL A 15 13.11 -1.41 2.39
N CYS A 16 12.15 -1.71 3.28
CA CYS A 16 12.32 -2.75 4.31
C CYS A 16 11.46 -3.99 4.10
N GLY A 17 10.62 -4.01 3.05
CA GLY A 17 9.71 -5.12 2.77
C GLY A 17 8.51 -5.24 3.72
N TYR A 18 8.41 -4.40 4.75
CA TYR A 18 7.31 -4.44 5.72
C TYR A 18 5.96 -4.17 5.05
N ARG A 19 4.99 -5.05 5.28
CA ARG A 19 3.60 -4.86 4.84
C ARG A 19 2.88 -3.96 5.85
N MET A 20 2.59 -2.75 5.42
CA MET A 20 1.98 -1.71 6.26
C MET A 20 0.48 -1.95 6.44
N PRO A 21 -0.13 -1.43 7.52
CA PRO A 21 -1.59 -1.44 7.72
C PRO A 21 -2.28 -0.38 6.82
N ILE A 22 -1.92 -0.36 5.54
CA ILE A 22 -2.51 0.46 4.50
C ILE A 22 -2.99 -0.52 3.44
N PHE A 23 -4.28 -0.49 3.14
CA PHE A 23 -4.91 -1.45 2.25
C PHE A 23 -5.45 -0.74 1.01
N TYR A 24 -5.33 -1.40 -0.14
CA TYR A 24 -5.90 -0.94 -1.41
C TYR A 24 -6.61 -2.10 -2.10
N THR A 25 -7.56 -1.78 -2.97
CA THR A 25 -8.28 -2.75 -3.79
C THR A 25 -7.75 -2.74 -5.21
N GLU A 26 -8.16 -3.72 -6.00
CA GLU A 26 -7.82 -3.84 -7.43
C GLU A 26 -8.28 -2.64 -8.29
N GLU A 27 -9.29 -1.89 -7.83
CA GLU A 27 -9.81 -0.70 -8.52
C GLU A 27 -9.12 0.61 -8.08
N THR A 28 -8.14 0.54 -7.16
CA THR A 28 -7.52 1.74 -6.57
C THR A 28 -6.44 2.31 -7.49
N GLU A 29 -6.51 3.61 -7.76
CA GLU A 29 -5.45 4.41 -8.40
C GLU A 29 -4.89 5.43 -7.40
N CYS A 30 -3.58 5.46 -7.23
CA CYS A 30 -2.92 6.41 -6.33
C CYS A 30 -1.58 6.84 -6.91
N ARG A 31 -1.30 8.14 -6.96
CA ARG A 31 -0.08 8.68 -7.57
C ARG A 31 0.66 9.55 -6.58
N LYS A 32 1.96 9.25 -6.39
CA LYS A 32 2.90 10.04 -5.59
C LYS A 32 2.49 10.28 -4.13
N LEU A 33 1.86 9.29 -3.48
CA LEU A 33 1.46 9.41 -2.08
C LEU A 33 2.66 9.17 -1.16
N LYS A 34 3.07 10.16 -0.38
CA LYS A 34 4.17 10.00 0.58
C LYS A 34 3.65 9.55 1.93
N VAL A 35 4.09 8.38 2.39
CA VAL A 35 3.73 7.83 3.71
C VAL A 35 4.98 7.44 4.50
N PRO A 36 5.03 7.69 5.82
CA PRO A 36 6.08 7.16 6.67
C PRO A 36 5.90 5.65 6.82
N CYS A 37 6.97 4.89 6.63
CA CYS A 37 6.97 3.46 6.89
C CYS A 37 6.62 3.17 8.37
N LYS A 38 5.71 2.21 8.60
CA LYS A 38 5.25 1.80 9.93
C LYS A 38 6.03 0.62 10.54
N GLY A 39 7.04 0.12 9.83
CA GLY A 39 7.95 -0.90 10.35
C GLY A 39 8.85 -0.34 11.45
N ARG A 40 8.98 -1.04 12.59
CA ARG A 40 9.74 -0.57 13.76
C ARG A 40 11.19 -0.17 13.45
N HIS A 41 11.81 -0.84 12.49
CA HIS A 41 13.21 -0.61 12.08
C HIS A 41 13.37 0.32 10.87
N CYS A 42 12.27 0.76 10.24
CA CYS A 42 12.31 1.57 9.03
C CYS A 42 11.56 2.89 9.23
N LYS A 43 12.32 3.98 9.32
CA LYS A 43 11.79 5.35 9.53
C LYS A 43 11.70 6.16 8.23
N ASN A 44 11.90 5.51 7.09
CA ASN A 44 11.87 6.18 5.78
C ASN A 44 10.46 6.64 5.41
N ILE A 45 10.37 7.80 4.77
CA ILE A 45 9.19 8.23 4.03
C ILE A 45 9.30 7.63 2.64
N ILE A 46 8.28 6.87 2.24
CA ILE A 46 8.23 6.21 0.94
C ILE A 46 7.14 6.85 0.09
N GLU A 47 7.36 6.86 -1.22
CA GLU A 47 6.33 7.21 -2.18
C GLU A 47 5.58 5.93 -2.58
N VAL A 48 4.26 5.96 -2.49
CA VAL A 48 3.34 4.89 -2.85
C VAL A 48 2.63 5.30 -4.12
N THR A 49 2.80 4.49 -5.16
CA THR A 49 2.06 4.59 -6.41
C THR A 49 1.31 3.27 -6.62
N ILE A 50 0.02 3.36 -6.85
CA ILE A 50 -0.85 2.23 -7.15
C ILE A 50 -1.45 2.49 -8.53
N LYS A 51 -1.26 1.55 -9.44
CA LYS A 51 -1.77 1.61 -10.81
C LYS A 51 -2.31 0.24 -11.20
N ASP A 52 -3.47 0.20 -11.83
CA ASP A 52 -4.13 -1.04 -12.27
C ASP A 52 -4.25 -2.06 -11.11
N GLY A 53 -4.54 -1.57 -9.91
CA GLY A 53 -4.68 -2.40 -8.71
C GLY A 53 -3.38 -3.00 -8.16
N GLN A 54 -2.22 -2.52 -8.63
CA GLN A 54 -0.91 -3.01 -8.21
C GLN A 54 -0.06 -1.88 -7.66
N GLN A 55 0.64 -2.13 -6.56
CA GLN A 55 1.66 -1.21 -6.07
C GLN A 55 2.90 -1.26 -6.99
N ILE A 56 3.27 -0.12 -7.53
CA ILE A 56 4.51 0.09 -8.27
C ILE A 56 5.60 0.54 -7.27
N LYS A 57 6.79 -0.07 -7.36
CA LYS A 57 7.94 0.21 -6.49
C LYS A 57 8.61 1.54 -6.80
#